data_AF-A0A967SM20-F1
#
_entry.id   AF-A0A967SM20-F1
#
_cell.length_a   1.000
_cell.length_b   1.000
_cell.length_c   1.000
_cell.angle_alpha   90.00
_cell.angle_beta   90.00
_cell.angle_gamma   90.00
#
_symmetry.space_group_name_H-M   'P 1'
#
loop_
_entity.id
_entity.type
_entity.pdbx_description
1 polymer ?
#
loop_
_entity_poly.entity_id
_entity_poly.type
_entity_poly.pdbx_seq_one_letter_code
_entity_poly.pdbx_strand_id
1 'polypeptide(L)'
;TNPQPPRQETLDRSRRAAWAGDYDAALAALDSVIDVRPDETELLEERARVLAWAERWEEAAAALAEATDTADTEAVLERARYLWWGSRPLEADSLLSSLLEREPGLEAALALQDEIRPGIDPSVEVAQRWVAERPDDAQTRLWLARALVEAGRPEDALPHYRRALTGEGAVSPDVLLEAAGVALGVDALHFAAEHFRRYLDEVDPYDRDVRLRLARTLAWSARWTEAEARYREALTA
;
A
#
# COMPACT_ATOMS: atom_id res chain seq x y z
N THR A 1 43.39 31.56 3.86
CA THR A 1 42.00 31.08 4.04
C THR A 1 41.13 32.02 3.25
N ASN A 2 40.56 31.57 2.13
CA ASN A 2 39.67 32.40 1.32
C ASN A 2 38.38 32.62 2.13
N PRO A 3 37.87 33.85 2.33
CA PRO A 3 36.61 34.04 3.01
C PRO A 3 35.51 33.32 2.23
N GLN A 4 34.79 32.42 2.89
CA GLN A 4 33.64 31.76 2.28
C GLN A 4 32.61 32.83 1.90
N PRO A 5 31.97 32.72 0.72
CA PRO A 5 30.96 33.67 0.28
C PRO A 5 29.82 33.77 1.32
N PRO A 6 29.19 34.94 1.48
CA PRO A 6 28.07 35.12 2.40
C PRO A 6 26.96 34.09 2.12
N ARG A 7 26.29 33.58 3.17
CA ARG A 7 25.14 32.63 3.07
C ARG A 7 24.21 32.99 1.93
N GLN A 8 23.74 34.24 1.88
CA GLN A 8 22.79 34.71 0.88
C GLN A 8 23.34 34.61 -0.55
N GLU A 9 24.61 34.94 -0.75
CA GLU A 9 25.25 34.85 -2.07
C GLU A 9 25.33 33.39 -2.55
N THR A 10 25.65 32.47 -1.63
CA THR A 10 25.72 31.03 -1.93
C THR A 10 24.34 30.44 -2.19
N LEU A 11 23.31 30.85 -1.45
CA LEU A 11 21.92 30.45 -1.72
C LEU A 11 21.43 30.97 -3.07
N ASP A 12 21.69 32.23 -3.40
CA ASP A 12 21.32 32.78 -4.69
C ASP A 12 22.04 32.07 -5.84
N ARG A 13 23.29 31.65 -5.62
CA ARG A 13 24.05 30.82 -6.58
C ARG A 13 23.44 29.43 -6.73
N SER A 14 23.12 28.77 -5.62
CA SER A 14 22.47 27.46 -5.61
C SER A 14 21.14 27.51 -6.37
N ARG A 15 20.27 28.46 -6.03
CA ARG A 15 18.98 28.65 -6.68
C ARG A 15 19.17 28.90 -8.18
N ARG A 16 20.06 29.79 -8.60
CA ARG A 16 20.33 30.00 -10.04
C ARG A 16 20.78 28.72 -10.76
N ALA A 17 21.63 27.92 -10.14
CA ALA A 17 22.07 26.64 -10.71
C ALA A 17 20.90 25.65 -10.81
N ALA A 18 20.07 25.53 -9.77
CA ALA A 18 18.88 24.67 -9.80
C ALA A 18 17.88 25.09 -10.88
N TRP A 19 17.64 26.39 -11.04
CA TRP A 19 16.80 26.93 -12.11
C TRP A 19 17.37 26.69 -13.52
N ALA A 20 18.69 26.53 -13.63
CA ALA A 20 19.37 26.16 -14.87
C ALA A 20 19.39 24.64 -15.13
N GLY A 21 18.87 23.83 -14.20
CA GLY A 21 18.93 22.37 -14.23
C GLY A 21 20.29 21.79 -13.83
N ASP A 22 21.23 22.62 -13.38
CA ASP A 22 22.52 22.18 -12.85
C ASP A 22 22.38 21.87 -11.35
N TYR A 23 21.73 20.73 -11.06
CA TYR A 23 21.42 20.33 -9.70
C TYR A 23 22.67 19.99 -8.89
N ASP A 24 23.71 19.45 -9.51
CA ASP A 24 24.96 19.14 -8.81
C ASP A 24 25.67 20.41 -8.34
N ALA A 25 25.72 21.46 -9.18
CA ALA A 25 26.26 22.75 -8.75
C ALA A 25 25.39 23.42 -7.68
N ALA A 26 24.06 23.25 -7.76
CA ALA A 26 23.13 23.76 -6.75
C ALA A 26 23.34 23.08 -5.39
N LEU A 27 23.51 21.77 -5.37
CA LEU A 27 23.77 20.97 -4.17
C LEU A 27 25.14 21.28 -3.60
N ALA A 28 26.19 21.35 -4.42
CA ALA A 28 27.53 21.71 -3.96
C ALA A 28 27.57 23.10 -3.30
N ALA A 29 26.79 24.07 -3.81
CA ALA A 29 26.64 25.36 -3.17
C ALA A 29 25.90 25.25 -1.82
N LEU A 30 24.81 24.50 -1.74
CA LEU A 30 24.08 24.28 -0.48
C LEU A 30 24.93 23.57 0.57
N ASP A 31 25.57 22.47 0.19
CA ASP A 31 26.42 21.67 1.07
C ASP A 31 27.55 22.53 1.68
N SER A 32 28.13 23.47 0.92
CA SER A 32 29.16 24.37 1.45
C SER A 32 28.69 25.32 2.56
N VAL A 33 27.38 25.61 2.63
CA VAL A 33 26.78 26.42 3.70
C VAL A 33 26.31 25.53 4.86
N ILE A 34 25.75 24.36 4.54
CA ILE A 34 25.30 23.35 5.50
C ILE A 34 26.48 22.82 6.33
N ASP A 35 27.65 22.60 5.72
CA ASP A 35 28.88 22.19 6.41
C ASP A 35 29.28 23.15 7.54
N VAL A 36 28.94 24.43 7.42
CA VAL A 36 29.22 25.45 8.44
C VAL A 36 28.05 25.60 9.42
N ARG A 37 26.84 25.25 9.00
CA ARG A 37 25.58 25.47 9.74
C ARG A 37 24.62 24.29 9.55
N PRO A 38 24.95 23.12 10.09
CA PRO A 38 24.21 21.89 9.83
C PRO A 38 22.80 21.90 10.43
N ASP A 39 22.57 22.72 11.46
CA ASP A 39 21.30 22.75 12.21
C ASP A 39 20.27 23.75 11.63
N GLU A 40 20.57 24.45 10.53
CA GLU A 40 19.60 25.35 9.88
C GLU A 40 18.61 24.55 9.02
N THR A 41 17.42 24.27 9.57
CA THR A 41 16.28 23.60 8.89
C THR A 41 16.00 24.14 7.48
N GLU A 42 15.98 25.47 7.31
CA GLU A 42 15.74 26.10 5.99
C GLU A 42 16.73 25.62 4.91
N LEU A 43 18.00 25.39 5.27
CA LEU A 43 19.01 24.92 4.32
C LEU A 43 18.80 23.46 3.95
N LEU A 44 18.42 22.64 4.93
CA LEU A 44 18.13 21.22 4.73
C LEU A 44 16.85 21.02 3.90
N GLU A 45 15.83 21.86 4.09
CA GLU A 45 14.63 21.90 3.24
C GLU A 45 14.95 22.33 1.81
N GLU A 46 15.77 23.38 1.62
CA GLU A 46 16.21 23.79 0.28
C GLU A 46 17.01 22.68 -0.40
N ARG A 47 17.88 21.99 0.35
CA ARG A 47 18.61 20.82 -0.15
C ARG A 47 17.67 19.69 -0.55
N ALA A 48 16.69 19.36 0.28
CA ALA A 48 15.70 18.34 -0.05
C ALA A 48 14.94 18.66 -1.34
N ARG A 49 14.54 19.93 -1.53
CA ARG A 49 13.83 20.38 -2.74
C ARG A 49 14.69 20.27 -4.00
N VAL A 50 15.96 20.65 -3.93
CA VAL A 50 16.89 20.49 -5.05
C VAL A 50 17.15 19.02 -5.36
N LEU A 51 17.29 18.16 -4.34
CA LEU A 51 17.41 16.71 -4.51
C LEU A 51 16.16 16.12 -5.18
N ALA A 52 14.97 16.58 -4.81
CA ALA A 52 13.73 16.17 -5.44
C ALA A 52 13.64 16.58 -6.92
N TRP A 53 14.03 17.81 -7.27
CA TRP A 53 14.12 18.23 -8.68
C TRP A 53 15.14 17.43 -9.49
N ALA A 54 16.19 16.94 -8.83
CA ALA A 54 17.19 16.04 -9.40
C ALA A 54 16.75 14.56 -9.43
N GLU A 55 15.51 14.25 -9.02
CA GLU A 55 14.95 12.90 -8.89
C GLU A 55 15.74 11.99 -7.91
N ARG A 56 16.51 12.60 -7.00
CA ARG A 56 17.27 11.93 -5.93
C ARG A 56 16.39 11.74 -4.70
N TRP A 57 15.30 10.99 -4.86
CA TRP A 57 14.19 10.90 -3.91
C TRP A 57 14.61 10.41 -2.51
N GLU A 58 15.47 9.40 -2.43
CA GLU A 58 15.92 8.86 -1.14
C GLU A 58 16.71 9.90 -0.33
N GLU A 59 17.58 10.65 -1.00
CA GLU A 59 18.37 11.71 -0.37
C GLU A 59 17.49 12.90 -0.01
N ALA A 60 16.48 13.23 -0.83
CA ALA A 60 15.49 14.27 -0.52
C ALA A 60 14.71 13.91 0.74
N ALA A 61 14.26 12.66 0.87
CA ALA A 61 13.56 12.17 2.05
C ALA A 61 14.46 12.19 3.31
N ALA A 62 15.76 11.88 3.17
CA ALA A 62 16.72 11.95 4.27
C ALA A 62 16.96 13.41 4.71
N ALA A 63 17.15 14.32 3.76
CA ALA A 63 17.31 15.74 4.05
C ALA A 63 16.09 16.33 4.78
N LEU A 64 14.86 15.99 4.35
CA LEU A 64 13.66 16.40 5.10
C LEU A 64 13.59 15.79 6.50
N ALA A 65 14.03 14.54 6.67
CA ALA A 65 14.05 13.89 7.99
C ALA A 65 14.96 14.60 8.99
N GLU A 66 16.06 15.20 8.50
CA GLU A 66 16.99 16.01 9.31
C GLU A 66 16.46 17.43 9.52
N ALA A 67 15.77 17.99 8.52
CA ALA A 67 15.28 19.36 8.56
C ALA A 67 14.10 19.55 9.51
N THR A 68 13.17 18.60 9.51
CA THR A 68 11.81 18.81 10.02
C THR A 68 11.55 18.01 11.29
N ASP A 69 10.91 18.66 12.27
CA ASP A 69 10.28 17.92 13.34
C ASP A 69 9.12 17.12 12.74
N THR A 70 8.97 15.88 13.19
CA THR A 70 7.83 15.00 12.90
C THR A 70 6.46 15.62 13.21
N ALA A 71 6.42 16.77 13.89
CA ALA A 71 5.23 17.55 14.14
C ALA A 71 4.69 18.30 12.90
N ASP A 72 5.52 18.68 11.93
CA ASP A 72 5.08 19.41 10.73
C ASP A 72 4.40 18.48 9.71
N THR A 73 3.08 18.63 9.60
CA THR A 73 2.24 17.81 8.73
C THR A 73 2.60 17.90 7.25
N GLU A 74 2.91 19.09 6.71
CA GLU A 74 3.22 19.21 5.28
C GLU A 74 4.58 18.59 4.97
N ALA A 75 5.58 18.85 5.82
CA ALA A 75 6.90 18.25 5.69
C ALA A 75 6.85 16.71 5.76
N VAL A 76 6.03 16.16 6.65
CA VAL A 76 5.83 14.71 6.77
C VAL A 76 5.18 14.13 5.52
N LEU A 77 4.16 14.81 4.96
CA LEU A 77 3.52 14.39 3.70
C LEU A 77 4.50 14.45 2.51
N GLU A 78 5.31 15.50 2.43
CA GLU A 78 6.33 15.65 1.39
C GLU A 78 7.39 14.55 1.49
N ARG A 79 7.88 14.29 2.70
CA ARG A 79 8.83 13.20 2.96
C ARG A 79 8.24 11.83 2.61
N ALA A 80 6.97 11.57 2.95
CA ALA A 80 6.30 10.32 2.59
C ALA A 80 6.23 10.14 1.06
N ARG A 81 5.95 11.20 0.30
CA ARG A 81 5.98 11.17 -1.17
C ARG A 81 7.38 10.85 -1.70
N TYR A 82 8.43 11.46 -1.15
CA TYR A 82 9.81 11.17 -1.56
C TYR A 82 10.24 9.74 -1.20
N LEU A 83 9.84 9.22 -0.04
CA LEU A 83 10.06 7.80 0.29
C LEU A 83 9.35 6.89 -0.71
N TRP A 84 8.12 7.21 -1.09
CA TRP A 84 7.37 6.41 -2.04
C TRP A 84 7.99 6.43 -3.45
N TRP A 85 8.30 7.61 -4.00
CA TRP A 85 8.99 7.74 -5.30
C TRP A 85 10.41 7.16 -5.26
N GLY A 86 11.05 7.17 -4.10
CA GLY A 86 12.31 6.48 -3.82
C GLY A 86 12.19 4.97 -3.63
N SER A 87 11.07 4.34 -3.99
CA SER A 87 10.85 2.88 -3.88
C SER A 87 10.90 2.34 -2.44
N ARG A 88 10.56 3.17 -1.45
CA ARG A 88 10.45 2.80 -0.03
C ARG A 88 9.00 2.96 0.48
N PRO A 89 8.01 2.30 -0.15
CA PRO A 89 6.59 2.52 0.13
C PRO A 89 6.17 2.13 1.55
N LEU A 90 6.77 1.08 2.13
CA LEU A 90 6.45 0.66 3.50
C LEU A 90 6.86 1.70 4.56
N GLU A 91 7.98 2.38 4.34
CA GLU A 91 8.43 3.45 5.23
C GLU A 91 7.58 4.71 5.07
N ALA A 92 7.19 5.03 3.83
CA ALA A 92 6.22 6.08 3.55
C ALA A 92 4.89 5.80 4.29
N ASP A 93 4.34 4.59 4.15
CA ASP A 93 3.11 4.19 4.85
C ASP A 93 3.26 4.26 6.37
N SER A 94 4.37 3.78 6.93
CA SER A 94 4.60 3.85 8.38
C SER A 94 4.69 5.28 8.89
N LEU A 95 5.30 6.17 8.11
CA LEU A 95 5.36 7.60 8.44
C LEU A 95 3.96 8.23 8.43
N LEU A 96 3.12 7.86 7.47
CA LEU A 96 1.72 8.30 7.40
C LEU A 96 0.86 7.73 8.53
N SER A 97 1.07 6.47 8.93
CA SER A 97 0.42 5.89 10.10
C SER A 97 0.74 6.69 11.37
N SER A 98 2.02 7.02 11.60
CA SER A 98 2.41 7.86 12.75
C SER A 98 1.84 9.28 12.68
N LEU A 99 1.67 9.85 11.49
CA LEU A 99 0.97 11.13 11.31
C LEU A 99 -0.50 11.03 11.70
N LEU A 100 -1.20 9.97 11.24
CA LEU A 100 -2.62 9.75 11.52
C LEU A 100 -2.91 9.35 12.97
N GLU A 101 -1.94 8.79 13.70
CA GLU A 101 -2.04 8.59 15.15
C GLU A 101 -2.14 9.92 15.90
N ARG A 102 -1.44 10.96 15.42
CA ARG A 102 -1.46 12.32 16.00
C ARG A 102 -2.65 13.13 15.50
N GLU A 103 -2.98 13.00 14.21
CA GLU A 103 -4.05 13.72 13.53
C GLU A 103 -5.03 12.75 12.86
N PRO A 104 -5.92 12.09 13.63
CA PRO A 104 -6.89 11.15 13.08
C PRO A 104 -7.82 11.86 12.07
N GLY A 105 -7.96 11.27 10.89
CA GLY A 105 -8.86 11.78 9.85
C GLY A 105 -8.25 12.82 8.90
N LEU A 106 -6.94 13.06 8.96
CA LEU A 106 -6.25 13.92 7.99
C LEU A 106 -6.39 13.36 6.57
N GLU A 107 -7.26 13.99 5.77
CA GLU A 107 -7.63 13.51 4.43
C GLU A 107 -6.43 13.32 3.50
N ALA A 108 -5.46 14.25 3.53
CA ALA A 108 -4.27 14.18 2.70
C ALA A 108 -3.40 12.94 3.01
N ALA A 109 -3.28 12.56 4.28
CA ALA A 109 -2.53 11.37 4.68
C ALA A 109 -3.29 10.08 4.35
N LEU A 110 -4.61 10.07 4.55
CA LEU A 110 -5.46 8.94 4.18
C LEU A 110 -5.41 8.67 2.67
N ALA A 111 -5.55 9.72 1.85
CA ALA A 111 -5.49 9.62 0.40
C ALA A 111 -4.13 9.10 -0.09
N LEU A 112 -3.03 9.57 0.52
CA LEU A 112 -1.69 9.08 0.18
C LEU A 112 -1.48 7.62 0.59
N GLN A 113 -2.04 7.18 1.73
CA GLN A 113 -2.05 5.75 2.09
C GLN A 113 -2.83 4.90 1.08
N ASP A 114 -3.97 5.40 0.59
CA ASP A 114 -4.80 4.69 -0.39
C ASP A 114 -4.08 4.50 -1.73
N GLU A 115 -3.18 5.43 -2.07
CA GLU A 115 -2.35 5.34 -3.27
C GLU A 115 -1.15 4.40 -3.09
N ILE A 116 -0.52 4.42 -1.91
CA ILE A 116 0.70 3.67 -1.62
C ILE A 116 0.43 2.19 -1.33
N ARG A 117 -0.56 1.89 -0.49
CA ARG A 117 -0.80 0.53 0.04
C ARG A 117 -1.08 -0.54 -1.01
N PRO A 118 -1.82 -0.27 -2.11
CA PRO A 118 -2.05 -1.27 -3.16
C PRO A 118 -0.75 -1.78 -3.81
N GLY A 119 0.32 -0.99 -3.79
CA GLY A 119 1.64 -1.36 -4.32
C GLY A 119 2.54 -2.09 -3.32
N ILE A 120 2.08 -2.35 -2.11
CA ILE A 120 2.83 -3.04 -1.06
C ILE A 120 2.28 -4.47 -0.92
N ASP A 121 3.19 -5.45 -0.83
CA ASP A 121 2.86 -6.78 -0.33
C ASP A 121 3.20 -6.82 1.18
N PRO A 122 2.21 -6.64 2.07
CA PRO A 122 2.49 -6.49 3.49
C PRO A 122 2.80 -7.84 4.16
N SER A 123 3.68 -7.81 5.16
CA SER A 123 3.74 -8.91 6.12
C SER A 123 2.42 -9.03 6.89
N VAL A 124 2.18 -10.18 7.54
CA VAL A 124 1.01 -10.37 8.41
C VAL A 124 0.93 -9.28 9.49
N GLU A 125 2.07 -8.89 10.07
CA GLU A 125 2.12 -7.85 11.11
C GLU A 125 1.72 -6.46 10.57
N VAL A 126 2.22 -6.10 9.38
CA VAL A 126 1.85 -4.83 8.72
C VAL A 126 0.37 -4.82 8.36
N ALA A 127 -0.14 -5.92 7.78
CA ALA A 127 -1.55 -6.01 7.42
C ALA A 127 -2.49 -6.00 8.66
N GLN A 128 -2.04 -6.58 9.78
CA GLN A 128 -2.76 -6.48 11.06
C GLN A 128 -2.84 -5.03 11.55
N ARG A 129 -1.76 -4.26 11.43
CA ARG A 129 -1.76 -2.82 11.73
C ARG A 129 -2.77 -2.08 10.87
N TRP A 130 -2.78 -2.31 9.56
CA TRP A 130 -3.74 -1.66 8.65
C TRP A 130 -5.20 -1.96 8.99
N VAL A 131 -5.51 -3.20 9.38
CA VAL A 131 -6.84 -3.57 9.87
C VAL A 131 -7.17 -2.89 11.21
N ALA A 132 -6.19 -2.68 12.09
CA ALA A 132 -6.41 -1.97 13.35
C ALA A 132 -6.70 -0.47 13.14
N GLU A 133 -6.05 0.15 12.16
CA GLU A 133 -6.27 1.55 11.77
C GLU A 133 -7.64 1.77 11.11
N ARG A 134 -8.07 0.85 10.23
CA ARG A 134 -9.35 0.92 9.52
C ARG A 134 -10.07 -0.43 9.60
N PRO A 135 -10.73 -0.73 10.74
CA PRO A 135 -11.32 -2.04 10.98
C PRO A 135 -12.50 -2.35 10.06
N ASP A 136 -13.21 -1.34 9.57
CA ASP A 136 -14.41 -1.56 8.74
C ASP A 136 -14.10 -1.55 7.23
N ASP A 137 -12.85 -1.27 6.85
CA ASP A 137 -12.40 -1.29 5.47
C ASP A 137 -12.22 -2.74 4.96
N ALA A 138 -13.00 -3.12 3.95
CA ALA A 138 -12.91 -4.43 3.33
C ALA A 138 -11.53 -4.70 2.71
N GLN A 139 -10.86 -3.67 2.18
CA GLN A 139 -9.58 -3.81 1.50
C GLN A 139 -8.45 -4.14 2.49
N THR A 140 -8.43 -3.54 3.68
CA THR A 140 -7.43 -3.86 4.71
C THR A 140 -7.56 -5.30 5.20
N ARG A 141 -8.80 -5.78 5.33
CA ARG A 141 -9.07 -7.19 5.67
C ARG A 141 -8.61 -8.14 4.56
N LEU A 142 -8.77 -7.75 3.30
CA LEU A 142 -8.30 -8.54 2.17
C LEU A 142 -6.77 -8.64 2.14
N TRP A 143 -6.05 -7.54 2.39
CA TRP A 143 -4.59 -7.57 2.52
C TRP A 143 -4.13 -8.51 3.63
N LEU A 144 -4.78 -8.48 4.80
CA LEU A 144 -4.47 -9.41 5.89
C LEU A 144 -4.76 -10.87 5.52
N ALA A 145 -5.89 -11.12 4.86
CA ALA A 145 -6.24 -12.47 4.41
C ALA A 145 -5.18 -13.04 3.45
N ARG A 146 -4.74 -12.23 2.46
CA ARG A 146 -3.70 -12.62 1.50
C ARG A 146 -2.34 -12.83 2.17
N ALA A 147 -1.92 -11.93 3.06
CA ALA A 147 -0.68 -12.08 3.81
C ALA A 147 -0.66 -13.36 4.67
N LEU A 148 -1.81 -13.75 5.25
CA LEU A 148 -1.94 -14.99 6.01
C LEU A 148 -1.86 -16.23 5.11
N VAL A 149 -2.43 -16.20 3.91
CA VAL A 149 -2.30 -17.28 2.92
C VAL A 149 -0.85 -17.47 2.51
N GLU A 150 -0.15 -16.40 2.16
CA GLU A 150 1.28 -16.44 1.80
C GLU A 150 2.16 -16.93 2.95
N ALA A 151 1.78 -16.60 4.19
CA ALA A 151 2.43 -17.12 5.40
C ALA A 151 2.07 -18.59 5.73
N GLY A 152 1.30 -19.28 4.89
CA GLY A 152 0.90 -20.68 5.08
C GLY A 152 -0.14 -20.89 6.19
N ARG A 153 -0.96 -19.87 6.48
CA ARG A 153 -1.99 -19.86 7.54
C ARG A 153 -3.41 -19.65 6.97
N PRO A 154 -3.89 -20.50 6.05
CA PRO A 154 -5.19 -20.31 5.41
C PRO A 154 -6.38 -20.41 6.37
N GLU A 155 -6.25 -21.15 7.48
CA GLU A 155 -7.29 -21.25 8.51
C GLU A 155 -7.54 -19.90 9.19
N ASP A 156 -6.47 -19.15 9.45
CA ASP A 156 -6.52 -17.81 10.02
C ASP A 156 -6.97 -16.77 8.98
N ALA A 157 -6.70 -17.00 7.69
CA ALA A 157 -7.09 -16.10 6.61
C ALA A 157 -8.61 -16.08 6.36
N LEU A 158 -9.28 -17.23 6.45
CA LEU A 158 -10.69 -17.37 6.06
C LEU A 158 -11.66 -16.42 6.81
N PRO A 159 -11.54 -16.19 8.13
CA PRO A 159 -12.32 -15.17 8.84
C PRO A 159 -12.17 -13.75 8.27
N HIS A 160 -10.99 -13.41 7.74
CA HIS A 160 -10.74 -12.09 7.15
C HIS A 160 -11.38 -11.96 5.76
N TYR A 161 -11.30 -13.00 4.91
CA TYR A 161 -12.05 -13.07 3.66
C TYR A 161 -13.55 -12.93 3.88
N ARG A 162 -14.11 -13.64 4.87
CA ARG A 162 -15.54 -13.55 5.24
C ARG A 162 -15.96 -12.11 5.53
N ARG A 163 -15.19 -11.43 6.37
CA ARG A 163 -15.50 -10.04 6.77
C ARG A 163 -15.32 -9.06 5.62
N ALA A 164 -14.30 -9.22 4.78
CA ALA A 164 -14.10 -8.39 3.59
C ALA A 164 -15.27 -8.49 2.61
N LEU A 165 -15.81 -9.70 2.42
CA LEU A 165 -16.90 -9.97 1.46
C LEU A 165 -18.30 -9.56 1.94
N THR A 166 -18.46 -9.25 3.22
CA THR A 166 -19.71 -8.77 3.83
C THR A 166 -19.63 -7.32 4.32
N GLY A 167 -18.46 -6.71 4.27
CA GLY A 167 -18.18 -5.37 4.80
C GLY A 167 -18.66 -4.24 3.89
N GLU A 168 -18.45 -3.01 4.36
CA GLU A 168 -18.63 -1.81 3.54
C GLU A 168 -17.41 -1.66 2.61
N GLY A 169 -17.67 -1.31 1.34
CA GLY A 169 -16.65 -1.19 0.31
C GLY A 169 -16.76 -2.28 -0.76
N ALA A 170 -16.51 -1.88 -2.01
CA ALA A 170 -16.51 -2.81 -3.13
C ALA A 170 -15.16 -3.55 -3.17
N VAL A 171 -15.20 -4.88 -3.16
CA VAL A 171 -14.04 -5.72 -3.50
C VAL A 171 -14.23 -6.27 -4.92
N SER A 172 -13.13 -6.52 -5.62
CA SER A 172 -13.20 -7.14 -6.96
C SER A 172 -13.95 -8.48 -6.88
N PRO A 173 -14.82 -8.80 -7.86
CA PRO A 173 -15.46 -10.12 -7.91
C PRO A 173 -14.47 -11.29 -7.93
N ASP A 174 -13.22 -11.08 -8.36
CA ASP A 174 -12.15 -12.08 -8.32
C ASP A 174 -11.86 -12.59 -6.90
N VAL A 175 -12.11 -11.75 -5.89
CA VAL A 175 -11.94 -12.10 -4.46
C VAL A 175 -12.89 -13.23 -4.06
N LEU A 176 -14.03 -13.40 -4.74
CA LEU A 176 -14.93 -14.55 -4.55
C LEU A 176 -14.21 -15.87 -4.85
N LEU A 177 -13.43 -15.91 -5.93
CA LEU A 177 -12.69 -17.11 -6.32
C LEU A 177 -11.48 -17.36 -5.42
N GLU A 178 -10.76 -16.31 -5.04
CA GLU A 178 -9.65 -16.40 -4.07
C GLU A 178 -10.15 -16.99 -2.74
N ALA A 179 -11.19 -16.39 -2.16
CA ALA A 179 -11.76 -16.81 -0.89
C ALA A 179 -12.32 -18.25 -0.95
N ALA A 180 -12.97 -18.62 -2.06
CA ALA A 180 -13.46 -19.98 -2.27
C ALA A 180 -12.31 -20.99 -2.39
N GLY A 181 -11.20 -20.63 -3.03
CA GLY A 181 -9.99 -21.45 -3.12
C GLY A 181 -9.37 -21.70 -1.74
N VAL A 182 -9.20 -20.65 -0.93
CA VAL A 182 -8.72 -20.75 0.45
C VAL A 182 -9.66 -21.62 1.29
N ALA A 183 -10.97 -21.40 1.14
CA ALA A 183 -11.99 -22.19 1.84
C ALA A 183 -11.95 -23.68 1.48
N LEU A 184 -11.66 -24.05 0.24
CA LEU A 184 -11.44 -25.45 -0.14
C LEU A 184 -10.21 -26.05 0.58
N GLY A 185 -9.13 -25.29 0.68
CA GLY A 185 -7.90 -25.74 1.35
C GLY A 185 -8.10 -26.07 2.83
N VAL A 186 -9.04 -25.41 3.49
CA VAL A 186 -9.37 -25.59 4.92
C VAL A 186 -10.68 -26.35 5.15
N ASP A 187 -11.18 -27.07 4.13
CA ASP A 187 -12.40 -27.88 4.15
C ASP A 187 -13.70 -27.11 4.54
N ALA A 188 -13.71 -25.79 4.31
CA ALA A 188 -14.88 -24.94 4.48
C ALA A 188 -15.80 -25.00 3.23
N LEU A 189 -16.21 -26.21 2.86
CA LEU A 189 -16.89 -26.53 1.59
C LEU A 189 -18.18 -25.74 1.36
N HIS A 190 -18.95 -25.46 2.42
CA HIS A 190 -20.18 -24.67 2.30
C HIS A 190 -19.89 -23.25 1.81
N PHE A 191 -18.90 -22.59 2.43
CA PHE A 191 -18.48 -21.25 2.06
C PHE A 191 -17.90 -21.22 0.64
N ALA A 192 -17.06 -22.19 0.29
CA ALA A 192 -16.53 -22.32 -1.07
C ALA A 192 -17.65 -22.46 -2.12
N ALA A 193 -18.61 -23.36 -1.90
CA ALA A 193 -19.71 -23.59 -2.83
C ALA A 193 -20.65 -22.37 -2.96
N GLU A 194 -20.86 -21.62 -1.88
CA GLU A 194 -21.61 -20.37 -1.91
C GLU A 194 -20.91 -19.31 -2.77
N HIS A 195 -19.60 -19.14 -2.59
CA HIS A 195 -18.85 -18.08 -3.28
C HIS A 195 -18.58 -18.40 -4.75
N PHE A 196 -18.40 -19.68 -5.12
CA PHE A 196 -18.41 -20.07 -6.53
C PHE A 196 -19.77 -19.81 -7.20
N ARG A 197 -20.89 -20.06 -6.50
CA ARG A 197 -22.23 -19.73 -7.02
C ARG A 197 -22.38 -18.23 -7.23
N ARG A 198 -22.01 -17.44 -6.21
CA ARG A 198 -22.06 -15.98 -6.27
C ARG A 198 -21.23 -15.43 -7.44
N TYR A 199 -20.03 -15.95 -7.68
CA TYR A 199 -19.22 -15.56 -8.85
C TYR A 199 -19.92 -15.87 -10.18
N LEU A 200 -20.49 -17.07 -10.32
CA LEU A 200 -21.22 -17.43 -11.54
C LEU A 200 -22.46 -16.54 -11.74
N ASP A 201 -23.14 -16.17 -10.66
CA ASP A 201 -24.34 -15.34 -10.71
C ASP A 201 -24.01 -13.86 -11.02
N GLU A 202 -22.90 -13.34 -10.49
CA GLU A 202 -22.53 -11.92 -10.58
C GLU A 202 -21.58 -11.58 -11.74
N VAL A 203 -20.75 -12.53 -12.19
CA VAL A 203 -19.62 -12.27 -13.10
C VAL A 203 -19.79 -12.99 -14.43
N ASP A 204 -19.73 -14.32 -14.42
CA ASP A 204 -19.83 -15.14 -15.63
C ASP A 204 -20.59 -16.44 -15.35
N PRO A 205 -21.88 -16.52 -15.71
CA PRO A 205 -22.67 -17.74 -15.54
C PRO A 205 -22.11 -18.94 -16.28
N TYR A 206 -21.30 -18.76 -17.32
CA TYR A 206 -20.82 -19.80 -18.23
C TYR A 206 -19.35 -20.19 -18.00
N ASP A 207 -18.69 -19.64 -16.99
CA ASP A 207 -17.31 -20.02 -16.65
C ASP A 207 -17.23 -21.51 -16.32
N ARG A 208 -16.72 -22.29 -17.28
CA ARG A 208 -16.66 -23.74 -17.21
C ARG A 208 -15.77 -24.21 -16.05
N ASP A 209 -14.68 -23.51 -15.80
CA ASP A 209 -13.73 -23.89 -14.76
C ASP A 209 -14.35 -23.69 -13.37
N VAL A 210 -15.05 -22.57 -13.16
CA VAL A 210 -15.74 -22.31 -11.90
C VAL A 210 -16.94 -23.25 -11.72
N ARG A 211 -17.70 -23.57 -12.76
CA ARG A 211 -18.76 -24.61 -12.72
C ARG A 211 -18.20 -25.97 -12.28
N LEU A 212 -17.05 -26.37 -12.82
CA LEU A 212 -16.40 -27.63 -12.43
C LEU A 212 -15.90 -27.59 -10.97
N ARG A 213 -15.32 -26.47 -10.51
CA ARG A 213 -14.92 -26.28 -9.11
C ARG A 213 -16.12 -26.37 -8.17
N LEU A 214 -17.24 -25.73 -8.50
CA LEU A 214 -18.49 -25.81 -7.75
C LEU A 214 -19.03 -27.25 -7.68
N ALA A 215 -19.13 -27.94 -8.82
CA ALA A 215 -19.63 -29.33 -8.87
C ALA A 215 -18.79 -30.27 -7.99
N ARG A 216 -17.46 -30.15 -8.05
CA ARG A 216 -16.53 -30.90 -7.18
C ARG A 216 -16.74 -30.59 -5.71
N THR A 217 -16.88 -29.30 -5.37
CA THR A 217 -17.13 -28.84 -3.99
C THR A 217 -18.42 -29.42 -3.44
N LEU A 218 -19.50 -29.43 -4.24
CA LEU A 218 -20.79 -30.00 -3.85
C LEU A 218 -20.69 -31.51 -3.61
N ALA A 219 -19.94 -32.23 -4.46
CA ALA A 219 -19.70 -33.66 -4.29
C ALA A 219 -18.97 -33.95 -2.97
N TRP A 220 -17.92 -33.20 -2.66
CA TRP A 220 -17.16 -33.35 -1.41
C TRP A 220 -17.98 -33.00 -0.17
N SER A 221 -18.93 -32.07 -0.26
CA SER A 221 -19.82 -31.70 0.85
C SER A 221 -20.94 -32.71 1.16
N ALA A 222 -20.87 -33.93 0.59
CA ALA A 222 -21.90 -34.98 0.68
C ALA A 222 -23.31 -34.56 0.18
N ARG A 223 -23.39 -33.50 -0.64
CA ARG A 223 -24.60 -33.04 -1.34
C ARG A 223 -24.67 -33.66 -2.74
N TRP A 224 -24.70 -34.98 -2.77
CA TRP A 224 -24.54 -35.79 -3.99
C TRP A 224 -25.54 -35.45 -5.11
N THR A 225 -26.79 -35.14 -4.76
CA THR A 225 -27.86 -34.76 -5.72
C THR A 225 -27.61 -33.41 -6.41
N GLU A 226 -27.03 -32.45 -5.71
CA GLU A 226 -26.71 -31.13 -6.28
C GLU A 226 -25.42 -31.16 -7.11
N ALA A 227 -24.45 -31.98 -6.70
CA ALA A 227 -23.24 -32.22 -7.47
C ALA A 227 -23.55 -32.80 -8.86
N GLU A 228 -24.44 -33.80 -8.92
CA GLU A 228 -24.85 -34.45 -10.17
C GLU A 228 -25.52 -33.48 -11.16
N ALA A 229 -26.36 -32.57 -10.68
CA ALA A 229 -26.99 -31.54 -11.50
C ALA A 229 -25.94 -30.60 -12.13
N ARG A 230 -24.95 -30.14 -11.35
CA ARG A 230 -23.90 -29.23 -11.82
C ARG A 230 -22.90 -29.89 -12.77
N TYR A 231 -22.60 -31.18 -12.58
CA TYR A 231 -21.80 -31.94 -13.55
C TYR A 231 -22.50 -32.06 -14.91
N ARG A 232 -23.83 -32.22 -14.96
CA ARG A 232 -24.56 -32.23 -16.23
C ARG A 232 -24.48 -30.88 -16.94
N GLU A 233 -24.71 -29.79 -16.23
CA GLU A 233 -24.64 -28.42 -16.79
C GLU A 233 -23.25 -28.09 -17.36
N ALA A 234 -22.17 -28.55 -16.71
CA ALA A 234 -20.79 -28.32 -17.17
C ALA A 234 -20.37 -29.21 -18.37
N LEU A 235 -21.12 -30.27 -18.65
CA LEU A 235 -20.87 -31.21 -19.76
C LEU A 235 -21.75 -30.94 -20.98
N THR A 236 -22.85 -30.19 -20.83
CA THR A 236 -23.79 -29.87 -21.92
C THR A 236 -23.65 -28.46 -22.49
N ALA A 237 -22.81 -27.61 -21.90
CA ALA A 237 -22.44 -26.28 -22.41
C ALA A 237 -21.07 -26.33 -23.10
#